data_AF-A0A550CIR1-F1
#
_entry.id   AF-A0A550CIR1-F1
#
_cell.length_a   1.000
_cell.length_b   1.000
_cell.length_c   1.000
_cell.angle_alpha   90.00
_cell.angle_beta   90.00
_cell.angle_gamma   90.00
#
_symmetry.space_group_name_H-M   'P 1'
#
loop_
_entity.id
_entity.type
_entity.pdbx_description
1 polymer ?
#
loop_
_entity_poly.entity_id
_entity_poly.type
_entity_poly.pdbx_seq_one_letter_code
_entity_poly.pdbx_strand_id
1 'polypeptide(L)' 'MIIMTRRSSIPLDDDSIQLVLCYLPDFSSLQSALLSCRAIYRVWRAYPVQIEYAIAANIVGGALPQALRLTR' A
#
# COMPACT_ATOMS: atom_id res chain seq x y z
N MET A 1 -31.90 -6.85 -15.77
CA MET A 1 -30.54 -7.21 -15.32
C MET A 1 -29.61 -6.11 -15.80
N ILE A 2 -29.20 -5.19 -14.92
CA ILE A 2 -28.36 -4.04 -15.30
C ILE A 2 -26.94 -4.58 -15.51
N ILE A 3 -26.49 -4.60 -16.75
CA ILE A 3 -25.12 -4.94 -17.11
C ILE A 3 -24.26 -3.74 -16.73
N MET A 4 -23.61 -3.80 -15.57
CA MET A 4 -22.57 -2.83 -15.21
C MET A 4 -21.34 -3.10 -16.07
N THR A 5 -21.19 -2.33 -17.14
CA THR A 5 -19.99 -2.27 -17.98
C THR A 5 -18.81 -1.84 -17.12
N ARG A 6 -17.94 -2.77 -16.71
CA ARG A 6 -16.72 -2.42 -15.96
C ARG A 6 -15.71 -1.82 -16.93
N ARG A 7 -15.47 -0.52 -16.75
CA ARG A 7 -14.57 0.34 -17.52
C ARG A 7 -13.22 -0.33 -17.79
N SER A 8 -12.83 -0.30 -19.07
CA SER A 8 -11.44 -0.21 -19.56
C SER A 8 -10.38 -0.63 -18.55
N SER A 9 -9.95 -1.88 -18.67
CA SER A 9 -8.73 -2.40 -18.02
C SER A 9 -7.54 -1.55 -18.46
N ILE A 10 -7.26 -0.46 -17.73
CA ILE A 10 -5.86 -0.08 -17.54
C ILE A 10 -5.29 -1.28 -16.79
N PRO A 11 -4.38 -2.07 -17.38
CA PRO A 11 -3.65 -3.05 -16.59
C PRO A 11 -2.82 -2.23 -15.60
N LEU A 12 -3.39 -1.99 -14.41
CA LEU A 12 -2.64 -1.48 -13.29
C LEU A 12 -1.65 -2.59 -12.98
N ASP A 13 -0.45 -2.38 -13.46
CA ASP A 13 0.67 -3.25 -13.20
C ASP A 13 0.90 -3.33 -11.68
N ASP A 14 1.29 -4.52 -11.20
CA ASP A 14 1.46 -4.77 -9.77
C ASP A 14 2.50 -3.78 -9.17
N ASP A 15 3.49 -3.32 -9.95
CA ASP A 15 4.48 -2.31 -9.53
C ASP A 15 3.84 -0.94 -9.32
N SER A 16 2.87 -0.57 -10.17
CA SER A 16 2.14 0.71 -10.04
C SER A 16 1.27 0.71 -8.78
N ILE A 17 0.62 -0.42 -8.49
CA ILE A 17 -0.16 -0.60 -7.26
C ILE A 17 0.76 -0.53 -6.05
N GLN A 18 1.91 -1.20 -6.10
CA GLN A 18 2.90 -1.17 -5.03
C GLN A 18 3.39 0.26 -4.78
N LEU A 19 3.71 1.01 -5.84
CA LEU A 19 4.16 2.40 -5.72
C LEU A 19 3.11 3.27 -5.02
N VAL A 20 1.84 3.15 -5.43
CA VAL A 20 0.73 3.87 -4.77
C VAL A 20 0.62 3.50 -3.29
N LEU A 21 0.75 2.21 -2.96
CA LEU A 21 0.71 1.74 -1.57
C LEU A 21 1.86 2.30 -0.73
N CYS A 22 3.06 2.43 -1.30
CA CYS A 22 4.23 3.01 -0.62
C CYS A 22 4.08 4.52 -0.32
N TYR A 23 3.26 5.24 -1.09
CA TYR A 23 3.01 6.68 -0.90
C TYR A 23 1.79 6.99 -0.05
N LEU A 24 1.18 5.98 0.59
CA LEU A 24 0.09 6.22 1.52
C LEU A 24 0.58 7.02 2.76
N PRO A 25 -0.27 7.91 3.30
CA PRO A 25 0.11 8.78 4.40
C PRO A 25 0.18 8.05 5.74
N ASP A 26 -0.65 7.02 5.94
CA ASP A 26 -0.73 6.29 7.19
C ASP A 26 -1.23 4.84 7.01
N PHE A 27 -1.13 4.06 8.09
CA PHE A 27 -1.59 2.68 8.15
C PHE A 27 -3.12 2.55 8.07
N SER A 28 -3.87 3.59 8.44
CA SER A 28 -5.35 3.57 8.34
C SER A 28 -5.80 3.61 6.88
N SER A 29 -5.11 4.39 6.07
CA SER A 29 -5.29 4.48 4.62
C SER A 29 -4.89 3.18 3.95
N LEU A 30 -3.81 2.53 4.42
CA LEU A 30 -3.44 1.18 3.98
C LEU A 30 -4.54 0.17 4.28
N GLN A 31 -5.06 0.13 5.51
CA GLN A 31 -6.13 -0.79 5.88
C GLN A 31 -7.38 -0.59 5.01
N SER A 32 -7.77 0.67 4.79
CA SER A 32 -8.89 1.02 3.91
C SER A 32 -8.64 0.56 2.46
N ALA A 33 -7.42 0.74 1.94
CA ALA A 33 -7.03 0.30 0.61
C ALA A 33 -7.06 -1.23 0.48
N LEU A 34 -6.57 -1.97 1.48
CA LEU A 34 -6.59 -3.44 1.50
C LEU A 34 -8.01 -4.01 1.47
N LEU A 35 -8.96 -3.36 2.15
CA LEU A 35 -10.37 -3.76 2.15
C LEU A 35 -11.11 -3.37 0.86
N SER A 36 -10.58 -2.42 0.08
CA SER A 36 -11.24 -1.93 -1.14
C SER A 36 -11.18 -2.91 -2.32
N CYS A 37 -10.07 -3.64 -2.48
CA CYS A 37 -9.85 -4.47 -3.65
C CYS A 37 -8.91 -5.66 -3.39
N ARG A 38 -9.29 -6.84 -3.91
CA ARG A 38 -8.47 -8.05 -3.84
C ARG A 38 -7.12 -7.93 -4.56
N ALA A 39 -7.03 -7.13 -5.61
CA ALA A 39 -5.76 -6.91 -6.33
C ALA A 39 -4.77 -6.13 -5.45
N ILE A 40 -5.24 -5.08 -4.77
CA ILE A 40 -4.43 -4.31 -3.82
C ILE A 40 -3.95 -5.22 -2.69
N TYR A 41 -4.85 -6.03 -2.13
CA TYR A 41 -4.49 -7.00 -1.10
C TYR A 41 -3.43 -8.01 -1.59
N ARG A 42 -3.53 -8.48 -2.84
CA ARG A 42 -2.54 -9.39 -3.43
C ARG A 42 -1.15 -8.75 -3.52
N VAL A 43 -1.07 -7.51 -3.99
CA VAL A 43 0.21 -6.78 -4.11
C VAL A 43 0.81 -6.51 -2.73
N TRP A 44 0.00 -6.08 -1.76
CA TRP A 44 0.48 -5.92 -0.38
C TRP A 44 1.00 -7.24 0.20
N ARG A 45 0.30 -8.35 -0.04
CA ARG A 45 0.72 -9.68 0.44
C ARG A 45 2.06 -10.13 -0.17
N ALA A 46 2.39 -9.68 -1.37
CA ALA A 46 3.67 -9.97 -2.01
C ALA A 46 4.82 -9.12 -1.44
N TYR A 47 4.55 -7.87 -1.04
CA TYR A 47 5.56 -6.90 -0.60
C TYR A 47 5.24 -6.18 0.72
N PRO A 48 4.83 -6.88 1.80
CA PRO A 48 4.29 -6.22 3.00
C PRO A 48 5.35 -5.36 3.69
N VAL A 49 6.56 -5.87 3.84
CA VAL A 49 7.67 -5.17 4.54
C VAL A 49 8.05 -3.88 3.83
N GLN A 50 8.12 -3.88 2.50
CA GLN A 50 8.51 -2.70 1.73
C GLN A 50 7.46 -1.59 1.86
N ILE A 51 6.18 -1.95 1.77
CA ILE A 51 5.06 -1.02 1.87
C ILE A 51 4.95 -0.46 3.29
N GLU A 52 4.99 -1.32 4.32
CA GLU A 52 4.89 -0.89 5.71
C GLU A 52 6.07 -0.03 6.13
N TYR A 53 7.29 -0.37 5.68
CA TYR A 53 8.48 0.46 5.91
C TYR A 53 8.36 1.83 5.24
N ALA A 54 7.88 1.88 3.98
CA ALA A 54 7.67 3.15 3.27
C ALA A 54 6.63 4.02 3.99
N ILE A 55 5.51 3.45 4.44
CA ILE A 55 4.50 4.19 5.21
C ILE A 55 5.08 4.66 6.55
N ALA A 56 5.81 3.80 7.26
CA ALA A 56 6.48 4.20 8.50
C ALA A 56 7.49 5.34 8.25
N ALA A 57 8.19 5.32 7.11
CA ALA A 57 9.10 6.39 6.71
C ALA A 57 8.36 7.68 6.36
N ASN A 58 7.17 7.60 5.77
CA ASN A 58 6.33 8.76 5.50
C ASN A 58 5.83 9.42 6.80
N ILE A 59 5.52 8.62 7.83
CA ILE A 59 5.04 9.11 9.14
C ILE A 59 6.19 9.67 9.99
N VAL A 60 7.25 8.89 10.18
CA VAL A 60 8.35 9.19 11.12
C VAL A 60 9.43 10.05 10.46
N GLY A 61 9.51 10.04 9.13
CA GLY A 61 10.53 10.75 8.37
C GLY A 61 11.93 10.16 8.59
N GLY A 62 12.94 11.02 8.51
CA GLY A 62 14.36 10.64 8.63
C GLY A 62 14.77 10.04 9.98
N ALA A 63 13.89 10.07 10.99
CA ALA A 63 14.12 9.46 12.31
C ALA A 63 13.76 7.97 12.36
N LEU A 64 13.16 7.39 11.31
CA LEU A 64 12.72 6.00 11.30
C LEU A 64 13.84 4.99 11.63
N PRO A 65 15.05 5.08 11.04
CA PRO A 65 16.13 4.13 11.36
C PRO A 65 16.55 4.15 12.82
N GLN A 66 16.56 5.35 13.43
CA GLN A 66 16.88 5.56 14.84
C GLN A 66 15.76 5.03 15.73
N ALA A 67 14.50 5.27 15.37
CA ALA A 67 13.34 4.75 16.10
C ALA A 67 13.31 3.21 16.11
N LEU A 68 13.53 2.56 14.96
CA LEU A 68 13.57 1.10 14.85
C LEU A 68 14.68 0.45 15.69
N ARG A 69 15.81 1.15 15.88
CA ARG A 69 16.91 0.68 16.75
C ARG A 69 16.53 0.65 18.22
N LEU A 70 15.60 1.49 18.67
CA LEU A 70 15.17 1.56 20.07
C LEU A 70 14.08 0.53 20.41
N THR A 71 13.40 -0.02 19.40
CA THR A 71 12.33 -1.02 19.57
C THR A 71 12.86 -2.46 19.54
N ARG A 72 14.13 -2.67 19.21
CA ARG A 72 14.78 -3.99 19.17
C ARG A 72 15.35 -4.37 20.53
#